data_AF-A0A1D7XV22-F1
#
_entry.id   AF-A0A1D7XV22-F1
#
_cell.length_a   1.000
_cell.length_b   1.000
_cell.length_c   1.000
_cell.angle_alpha   90.00
_cell.angle_beta   90.00
_cell.angle_gamma   90.00
#
_symmetry.space_group_name_H-M   'P 1'
#
loop_
_entity.id
_entity.type
_entity.pdbx_description
1 polymer ?
#
loop_
_entity_poly.entity_id
_entity_poly.type
_entity_poly.pdbx_seq_one_letter_code
_entity_poly.pdbx_strand_id
1 'polypeptide(L)' 'MSGANSVINGIKKTGDALSIDVLYQTEENLKSNQYRAVYKHFKIIYKIKDNRVLILQIFDSRQTPDKLKS' A
#
# COMPACT_ATOMS: atom_id res chain seq x y z
N MET A 1 -17.57 -16.98 -0.07
CA MET A 1 -16.86 -15.71 -0.35
C MET A 1 -15.50 -16.07 -0.94
N SER A 2 -15.15 -15.62 -2.14
CA SER A 2 -13.91 -16.06 -2.82
C SER A 2 -12.64 -15.53 -2.13
N GLY A 3 -11.51 -16.20 -2.35
CA GLY A 3 -10.21 -15.77 -1.81
C GLY A 3 -9.82 -14.35 -2.24
N ALA A 4 -10.14 -13.97 -3.48
CA ALA A 4 -9.90 -12.61 -4.00
C ALA A 4 -10.66 -11.54 -3.21
N ASN A 5 -11.94 -11.79 -2.88
CA ASN A 5 -12.75 -10.83 -2.12
C ASN A 5 -12.20 -10.62 -0.70
N SER A 6 -11.67 -11.67 -0.08
CA SER A 6 -11.03 -11.55 1.25
C SER A 6 -9.78 -10.66 1.18
N VAL A 7 -8.95 -10.81 0.14
CA VAL A 7 -7.75 -9.98 -0.05
C VAL A 7 -8.13 -8.52 -0.28
N ILE A 8 -9.07 -8.25 -1.18
CA ILE A 8 -9.53 -6.87 -1.48
C ILE A 8 -10.09 -6.21 -0.21
N ASN A 9 -10.92 -6.92 0.55
CA ASN A 9 -11.49 -6.38 1.78
C ASN A 9 -10.41 -6.11 2.85
N GLY A 10 -9.38 -6.95 2.93
CA GLY A 10 -8.24 -6.73 3.81
C GLY A 10 -7.46 -5.47 3.45
N ILE A 11 -7.14 -5.31 2.16
CA ILE A 11 -6.44 -4.12 1.65
C ILE A 11 -7.25 -2.85 1.94
N LYS A 12 -8.57 -2.87 1.70
CA LYS A 12 -9.46 -1.74 2.01
C LYS A 12 -9.41 -1.38 3.48
N LYS A 13 -9.60 -2.35 4.38
CA LYS A 13 -9.53 -2.13 5.84
C LYS A 13 -8.17 -1.57 6.27
N THR A 14 -7.07 -2.05 5.68
CA THR A 14 -5.74 -1.50 5.96
C THR A 14 -5.62 -0.06 5.48
N GLY A 15 -6.13 0.27 4.29
CA GLY A 15 -6.16 1.62 3.77
C GLY A 15 -7.00 2.58 4.61
N ASP A 16 -8.19 2.14 5.04
CA ASP A 16 -9.12 2.94 5.85
C ASP A 16 -8.57 3.22 7.27
N ALA A 17 -7.68 2.36 7.76
CA ALA A 17 -7.00 2.54 9.05
C ALA A 17 -5.78 3.48 8.99
N LEU A 18 -5.35 3.90 7.80
CA LEU A 18 -4.25 4.84 7.65
C LEU A 18 -4.67 6.21 8.17
N SER A 19 -3.83 6.81 9.01
CA SER A 19 -4.07 8.14 9.58
C SER A 19 -2.83 9.01 9.44
N ILE A 20 -3.04 10.33 9.53
CA ILE A 20 -1.95 11.30 9.54
C ILE A 20 -1.07 11.19 10.79
N ASP A 21 -1.66 10.73 11.89
CA ASP A 21 -1.01 10.60 13.20
C ASP A 21 -0.12 9.37 13.31
N VAL A 22 -0.30 8.39 12.41
CA VAL A 22 0.49 7.17 12.34
C VAL A 22 1.25 7.15 11.01
N LEU A 23 2.46 7.71 11.03
CA LEU A 23 3.38 7.62 9.90
C LEU A 23 4.03 6.24 9.88
N TYR A 24 3.63 5.42 8.91
CA TYR A 24 4.23 4.11 8.69
C TYR A 24 5.61 4.23 8.02
N GLN A 25 6.29 3.11 7.82
CA GLN A 25 7.69 3.05 7.39
C GLN A 25 7.94 3.73 6.04
N THR A 26 9.07 4.45 5.96
CA THR A 26 9.68 4.91 4.71
C THR A 26 10.53 3.78 4.09
N GLU A 27 10.79 3.83 2.79
CA GLU A 27 11.77 2.96 2.11
C GLU A 27 12.75 3.84 1.32
N GLU A 28 13.98 3.37 1.08
CA GLU A 28 15.01 4.12 0.33
C GLU A 28 14.54 4.57 -1.07
N ASN A 29 13.67 3.80 -1.70
CA ASN A 29 13.18 4.07 -3.06
C ASN A 29 11.90 4.94 -3.10
N LEU A 30 11.40 5.38 -1.94
CA LEU A 30 10.22 6.23 -1.85
C LEU A 30 10.61 7.71 -1.82
N LYS A 31 9.77 8.56 -2.43
CA LYS A 31 9.98 10.02 -2.38
C LYS A 31 9.78 10.53 -0.96
N SER A 32 10.39 11.67 -0.63
CA SER A 32 10.11 12.41 0.61
C SER A 32 8.59 12.67 0.71
N ASN A 33 7.97 12.27 1.83
CA ASN A 33 6.51 12.23 2.09
C ASN A 33 5.72 11.08 1.46
N GLN A 34 6.38 10.01 1.01
CA GLN A 34 5.73 8.74 0.71
C GLN A 34 6.01 7.72 1.81
N TYR A 35 4.99 6.96 2.13
CA TYR A 35 4.98 5.97 3.20
C TYR A 35 4.41 4.66 2.69
N ARG A 36 4.69 3.60 3.43
CA ARG A 36 4.26 2.25 3.08
C ARG A 36 3.49 1.62 4.23
N ALA A 37 2.30 1.13 3.92
CA ALA A 37 1.62 0.11 4.70
C ALA A 37 1.71 -1.26 4.02
N VAL A 38 1.60 -2.32 4.81
CA VAL A 38 1.71 -3.71 4.34
C VAL A 38 0.49 -4.49 4.80
N TYR A 39 -0.16 -5.17 3.86
CA TYR A 39 -1.18 -6.17 4.15
C TYR A 39 -0.80 -7.50 3.52
N LYS A 40 -0.46 -8.50 4.34
CA LYS A 40 0.12 -9.78 3.89
C LYS A 40 1.35 -9.53 3.00
N HIS A 41 1.25 -9.79 1.70
CA HIS A 41 2.31 -9.57 0.71
C HIS A 41 2.04 -8.37 -0.19
N PHE A 42 1.00 -7.59 0.09
CA PHE A 42 0.70 -6.38 -0.68
C PHE A 42 1.32 -5.17 0.01
N LYS A 43 2.03 -4.36 -0.77
CA LYS A 43 2.48 -3.03 -0.35
C LYS A 43 1.48 -2.00 -0.82
N ILE A 44 1.11 -1.10 0.08
CA ILE A 44 0.25 0.06 -0.17
C ILE A 44 1.13 1.29 -0.01
N ILE A 45 1.44 1.94 -1.13
CA ILE A 45 2.21 3.19 -1.14
C ILE A 45 1.23 4.34 -1.08
N TYR A 46 1.43 5.23 -0.12
CA TYR A 46 0.57 6.39 0.07
C TYR A 46 1.38 7.63 0.44
N LYS A 47 0.74 8.79 0.37
CA LYS A 47 1.28 10.04 0.90
C LYS A 47 0.21 10.77 1.68
N ILE A 48 0.64 11.67 2.55
CA ILE A 48 -0.25 12.62 3.23
C ILE A 48 -0.19 13.94 2.48
N LYS A 49 -1.34 14.46 2.09
CA LYS A 49 -1.48 15.77 1.44
C LYS A 49 -2.79 16.41 1.86
N ASP A 50 -2.77 17.70 2.21
CA ASP A 50 -3.98 18.47 2.55
C ASP A 50 -4.83 17.78 3.64
N ASN A 51 -4.16 17.25 4.67
CA ASN A 51 -4.75 16.47 5.76
C ASN A 51 -5.50 15.20 5.33
N ARG A 52 -5.11 14.61 4.20
CA ARG A 52 -5.72 13.40 3.63
C ARG A 52 -4.66 12.36 3.29
N VAL A 53 -5.03 11.10 3.45
CA VAL A 53 -4.26 9.96 2.95
C VAL A 53 -4.59 9.76 1.47
N LEU A 54 -3.57 9.77 0.63
CA LEU A 54 -3.69 9.49 -0.80
C LEU A 54 -2.93 8.22 -1.14
N ILE A 55 -3.67 7.15 -1.46
CA ILE A 55 -3.08 5.90 -1.96
C ILE A 55 -2.60 6.15 -3.40
N LEU A 56 -1.31 5.90 -3.62
CA LEU A 56 -0.64 6.09 -4.90
C LEU A 56 -0.55 4.79 -5.69
N GLN A 57 -0.26 3.68 -5.00
CA GLN A 57 -0.07 2.38 -5.62
C GLN A 57 -0.35 1.24 -4.64
N ILE A 58 -0.87 0.14 -5.16
CA ILE A 58 -1.00 -1.13 -4.44
C ILE A 58 -0.44 -2.23 -5.34
N PHE A 59 0.48 -3.05 -4.83
CA PHE A 59 1.08 -4.15 -5.60
C PHE A 59 1.47 -5.34 -4.72
N ASP A 60 1.46 -6.55 -5.28
CA ASP A 60 1.95 -7.76 -4.61
C ASP A 60 3.48 -7.76 -4.66
N SER A 61 4.13 -7.69 -3.50
CA SER A 61 5.58 -7.65 -3.36
C SER A 61 6.27 -8.97 -3.71
N ARG A 62 5.53 -10.06 -3.89
CA ARG A 62 6.08 -11.33 -4.39
C ARG A 62 6.18 -11.35 -5.91
N GLN A 63 5.47 -10.45 -6.60
CA GLN A 63 5.61 -10.29 -8.02
C GLN A 63 6.83 -9.41 -8.31
N THR A 64 7.88 -10.02 -8.83
CA THR A 64 9.02 -9.28 -9.40
C THR A 64 8.62 -8.76 -10.79
N PRO A 65 8.75 -7.45 -11.08
CA PRO A 65 8.36 -6.86 -12.35
C PRO A 65 8.93 -7.57 -13.59
N ASP A 66 10.12 -8.15 -13.48
CA ASP A 66 10.77 -8.89 -14.58
C ASP A 66 9.97 -10.13 -15.03
N LYS A 67 9.11 -10.67 -14.17
CA LYS A 67 8.22 -11.80 -14.51
C LYS A 67 6.95 -11.38 -15.28
N LEU A 68 6.73 -10.07 -15.44
CA LEU A 68 5.59 -9.50 -16.16
C LEU A 68 5.98 -8.90 -17.52
N LYS A 69 7.27 -8.93 -17.88
CA LYS A 69 7.73 -8.56 -19.23
C LYS A 69 7.38 -9.72 -20.17
N SER A 70 6.40 -9.50 -21.03
CA SER A 70 6.08 -10.34 -22.20
C SER A 70 7.06 -10.09 -23.33
#